data_AF-A0A2R7L0W8-F1
#
_entry.id   AF-A0A2R7L0W8-F1
#
_cell.length_a   1.000
_cell.length_b   1.000
_cell.length_c   1.000
_cell.angle_alpha   90.00
_cell.angle_beta   90.00
_cell.angle_gamma   90.00
#
_symmetry.space_group_name_H-M   'P 1'
#
loop_
_entity.id
_entity.type
_entity.pdbx_description
1 polymer ?
#
loop_
_entity_poly.entity_id
_entity_poly.type
_entity_poly.pdbx_seq_one_letter_code
_entity_poly.pdbx_strand_id
1 'polypeptide(L)'
;MDFKKAILLFFLCITSLCEAQSRHGAIDTLIERSHKLGLFNGNLLVMDQGKEIYRKAIGYVDASGKTSLTDQYRFHIGSIAKEFNAVAIMMLKEKGELSIDDKVNKYLDDLPEWAGGITIRNLLQYSSGLPDLKWKMISDDGGAMSALKDTGKLDFEPGTQYAYNNSNTFLQRQIVARISGMSFADFVRKNMLRPLEMNASLVDPDDDVPLMAKSYTDALVQSPLVSSISGWTAVTLDDFYKWEQSLEHFMLISPASTKELLTPFAPNKQCGLGGGKMEDLKLLAHKHDGTAMQYQALLIADVKRGRTVILLTNNRQGSLYDINSAIQNILDGKPYLQPKKQLVAALQDRLDKASGPDLIGVYQELKSKYPDDYNFSDESALNTVGYTLLGKKRFDSAVAVFEYNTVLFPRSGNVFDSLAEAYLNQGDKAKSLINYKRALELDPSNVGASEKIKSLEDRK
;
A
#
# COMPACT_ATOMS: atom_id res chain seq x y z
N MET A 1 -40.79 22.47 27.65
CA MET A 1 -40.17 21.21 27.16
C MET A 1 -40.59 20.11 28.10
N ASP A 2 -41.27 19.08 27.60
CA ASP A 2 -41.94 18.04 28.40
C ASP A 2 -40.91 17.22 29.21
N PHE A 3 -41.13 17.04 30.52
CA PHE A 3 -40.16 16.40 31.43
C PHE A 3 -39.75 14.98 30.98
N LYS A 4 -40.70 14.27 30.35
CA LYS A 4 -40.44 12.95 29.72
C LYS A 4 -39.50 13.03 28.52
N LYS A 5 -39.56 14.11 27.71
CA LYS A 5 -38.63 14.33 26.59
C LYS A 5 -37.23 14.66 27.10
N ALA A 6 -37.10 15.40 28.19
CA ALA A 6 -35.82 15.71 28.82
C ALA A 6 -35.14 14.44 29.39
N ILE A 7 -35.90 13.56 30.03
CA ILE A 7 -35.38 12.27 30.53
C ILE A 7 -34.95 11.36 29.37
N LEU A 8 -35.77 11.24 28.32
CA LEU A 8 -35.42 10.42 27.15
C LEU A 8 -34.16 10.94 26.45
N LEU A 9 -34.03 12.26 26.27
CA LEU A 9 -32.83 12.90 25.73
C LEU A 9 -31.61 12.67 26.62
N PHE A 10 -31.77 12.74 27.94
CA PHE A 10 -30.71 12.47 28.90
C PHE A 10 -30.22 11.01 28.84
N PHE A 11 -31.13 10.04 28.79
CA PHE A 11 -30.78 8.62 28.64
C PHE A 11 -30.10 8.32 27.28
N LEU A 12 -30.60 8.89 26.18
CA LEU A 12 -29.99 8.75 24.84
C LEU A 12 -28.57 9.34 24.79
N CYS A 13 -28.32 10.45 25.49
CA CYS A 13 -26.98 11.01 25.61
C CYS A 13 -26.03 10.09 26.38
N ILE A 14 -26.48 9.52 27.51
CA ILE A 14 -25.66 8.61 28.34
C ILE A 14 -25.28 7.34 27.59
N THR A 15 -26.22 6.71 26.87
CA THR A 15 -25.93 5.48 26.11
C THR A 15 -24.94 5.74 24.97
N SER A 16 -25.09 6.87 24.26
CA SER A 16 -24.20 7.26 23.17
C SER A 16 -22.77 7.55 23.65
N LEU A 17 -22.62 8.19 24.82
CA LEU A 17 -21.32 8.44 25.45
C LEU A 17 -20.63 7.14 25.89
N CYS A 18 -21.39 6.19 26.44
CA CYS A 18 -20.85 4.90 26.89
C CYS A 18 -20.35 4.05 25.71
N GLU A 19 -21.09 3.99 24.60
CA GLU A 19 -20.66 3.28 23.39
C GLU A 19 -19.41 3.91 22.76
N ALA A 20 -19.36 5.23 22.63
CA ALA A 20 -18.18 5.94 22.12
C ALA A 20 -16.93 5.67 22.98
N GLN A 21 -17.09 5.70 24.31
CA GLN A 21 -16.02 5.38 25.24
C GLN A 21 -15.55 3.92 25.13
N SER A 22 -16.46 2.97 24.87
CA SER A 22 -16.09 1.57 24.63
C SER A 22 -15.33 1.36 23.31
N ARG A 23 -15.73 2.04 22.22
CA ARG A 23 -15.04 1.96 20.92
C ARG A 23 -13.65 2.55 21.01
N HIS A 24 -13.52 3.71 21.65
CA HIS A 24 -12.24 4.36 21.91
C HIS A 24 -11.27 3.42 22.65
N GLY A 25 -11.71 2.82 23.77
CA GLY A 25 -10.86 1.92 24.56
C GLY A 25 -10.44 0.63 23.81
N ALA A 26 -11.33 0.09 22.97
CA ALA A 26 -11.01 -1.07 22.13
C ALA A 26 -9.97 -0.73 21.05
N ILE A 27 -10.09 0.44 20.41
CA ILE A 27 -9.09 0.93 19.45
C ILE A 27 -7.76 1.19 20.16
N ASP A 28 -7.76 1.83 21.33
CA ASP A 28 -6.53 2.07 22.09
C ASP A 28 -5.81 0.76 22.42
N THR A 29 -6.53 -0.24 22.92
CA THR A 29 -5.98 -1.58 23.22
C THR A 29 -5.38 -2.25 21.98
N LEU A 30 -6.07 -2.16 20.83
CA LEU A 30 -5.58 -2.66 19.56
C LEU A 30 -4.26 -1.99 19.14
N ILE A 31 -4.18 -0.66 19.26
CA ILE A 31 -3.02 0.12 18.82
C ILE A 31 -1.83 -0.04 19.77
N GLU A 32 -2.06 -0.03 21.09
CA GLU A 32 -1.02 -0.32 22.09
C GLU A 32 -0.43 -1.72 21.91
N ARG A 33 -1.29 -2.73 21.66
CA ARG A 33 -0.81 -4.08 21.35
C ARG A 33 -0.02 -4.12 20.04
N SER A 34 -0.52 -3.46 19.00
CA SER A 34 0.15 -3.41 17.69
C SER A 34 1.53 -2.76 17.82
N HIS A 35 1.65 -1.68 18.59
CA HIS A 35 2.93 -1.03 18.87
C HIS A 35 3.88 -1.92 19.68
N LYS A 36 3.39 -2.57 20.75
CA LYS A 36 4.18 -3.51 21.56
C LYS A 36 4.71 -4.69 20.74
N LEU A 37 3.94 -5.13 19.75
CA LEU A 37 4.36 -6.15 18.79
C LEU A 37 5.23 -5.59 17.65
N GLY A 38 5.62 -4.33 17.67
CA GLY A 38 6.40 -3.72 16.60
C GLY A 38 5.67 -3.68 15.26
N LEU A 39 4.33 -3.81 15.25
CA LEU A 39 3.50 -3.76 14.04
C LEU A 39 3.11 -2.33 13.68
N PHE A 40 3.23 -1.36 14.59
CA PHE A 40 2.87 0.03 14.33
C PHE A 40 3.76 0.99 15.12
N ASN A 41 4.28 1.99 14.44
CA ASN A 41 5.02 3.12 15.02
C ASN A 41 4.66 4.36 14.20
N GLY A 42 3.79 5.21 14.72
CA GLY A 42 3.12 6.18 13.86
C GLY A 42 1.97 6.94 14.46
N ASN A 43 1.30 7.67 13.58
CA ASN A 43 0.16 8.52 13.89
C ASN A 43 -1.11 7.95 13.25
N LEU A 44 -2.22 8.05 13.97
CA LEU A 44 -3.50 7.49 13.58
C LEU A 44 -4.64 8.45 13.90
N LEU A 45 -5.58 8.57 12.95
CA LEU A 45 -6.87 9.27 13.12
C LEU A 45 -8.02 8.35 12.71
N VAL A 46 -9.08 8.32 13.52
CA VAL A 46 -10.36 7.64 13.22
C VAL A 46 -11.51 8.61 13.40
N MET A 47 -12.16 8.90 12.28
CA MET A 47 -13.44 9.57 12.22
C MET A 47 -14.54 8.53 12.01
N ASP A 48 -15.69 8.68 12.67
CA ASP A 48 -16.90 7.89 12.43
C ASP A 48 -18.12 8.77 12.64
N GLN A 49 -19.14 8.65 11.77
CA GLN A 49 -20.33 9.50 11.79
C GLN A 49 -20.00 11.01 11.79
N GLY A 50 -18.93 11.40 11.11
CA GLY A 50 -18.46 12.79 11.01
C GLY A 50 -17.81 13.33 12.30
N LYS A 51 -17.47 12.47 13.26
CA LYS A 51 -16.85 12.86 14.54
C LYS A 51 -15.53 12.14 14.74
N GLU A 52 -14.58 12.81 15.39
CA GLU A 52 -13.34 12.17 15.83
C GLU A 52 -13.63 11.22 16.99
N ILE A 53 -13.36 9.93 16.79
CA ILE A 53 -13.55 8.88 17.80
C ILE A 53 -12.24 8.53 18.48
N TYR A 54 -11.13 8.58 17.74
CA TYR A 54 -9.83 8.20 18.25
C TYR A 54 -8.70 8.89 17.47
N ARG A 55 -7.68 9.32 18.21
CA ARG A 55 -6.44 9.93 17.71
C ARG A 55 -5.29 9.47 18.58
N LYS A 56 -4.17 9.09 17.95
CA LYS A 56 -2.97 8.66 18.68
C LYS A 56 -1.70 8.93 17.88
N ALA A 57 -0.66 9.37 18.58
CA ALA A 57 0.72 9.26 18.15
C ALA A 57 1.41 8.25 19.08
N ILE A 58 2.08 7.24 18.53
CA ILE A 58 2.72 6.17 19.33
C ILE A 58 4.05 5.75 18.72
N GLY A 59 5.04 5.55 19.58
CA GLY A 59 6.38 5.15 19.19
C GLY A 59 7.32 6.33 18.91
N TYR A 60 8.28 6.14 18.02
CA TYR A 60 9.48 6.98 17.91
C TYR A 60 9.66 7.67 16.56
N VAL A 61 10.30 8.84 16.62
CA VAL A 61 10.56 9.70 15.45
C VAL A 61 11.60 9.10 14.50
N ASP A 62 12.55 8.33 15.04
CA ASP A 62 13.68 7.79 14.30
C ASP A 62 14.20 6.48 14.91
N ALA A 63 15.23 5.91 14.29
CA ALA A 63 15.86 4.67 14.69
C ALA A 63 16.48 4.68 16.11
N SER A 64 16.69 5.85 16.73
CA SER A 64 17.32 5.95 18.05
C SER A 64 16.43 5.44 19.18
N GLY A 65 15.11 5.44 18.97
CA GLY A 65 14.14 5.08 20.01
C GLY A 65 14.10 6.06 21.19
N LYS A 66 14.59 7.29 21.03
CA LYS A 66 14.70 8.28 22.13
C LYS A 66 13.62 9.35 22.10
N THR A 67 13.22 9.80 20.91
CA THR A 67 12.25 10.88 20.75
C THR A 67 10.90 10.28 20.38
N SER A 68 9.88 10.53 21.20
CA SER A 68 8.53 10.06 20.91
C SER A 68 7.85 10.89 19.81
N LEU A 69 7.01 10.22 19.02
CA LEU A 69 6.14 10.88 18.07
C LEU A 69 5.08 11.74 18.78
N THR A 70 4.65 12.79 18.08
CA THR A 70 3.48 13.62 18.37
C THR A 70 2.61 13.72 17.12
N ASP A 71 1.37 14.18 17.26
CA ASP A 71 0.44 14.39 16.14
C ASP A 71 0.91 15.44 15.12
N GLN A 72 1.87 16.29 15.49
CA GLN A 72 2.47 17.32 14.65
C GLN A 72 3.51 16.77 13.65
N TYR A 73 3.97 15.52 13.84
CA TYR A 73 4.94 14.93 12.93
C TYR A 73 4.34 14.64 11.57
N ARG A 74 5.11 14.96 10.54
CA ARG A 74 4.85 14.67 9.14
C ARG A 74 5.36 13.30 8.77
N PHE A 75 4.63 12.65 7.87
CA PHE A 75 5.01 11.38 7.28
C PHE A 75 4.95 11.49 5.77
N HIS A 76 5.94 10.91 5.09
CA HIS A 76 5.92 10.77 3.65
C HIS A 76 4.84 9.74 3.26
N ILE A 77 3.88 10.12 2.42
CA ILE A 77 2.70 9.28 2.10
C ILE A 77 2.89 8.39 0.88
N GLY A 78 4.08 8.35 0.30
CA GLY A 78 4.43 7.44 -0.78
C GLY A 78 3.55 7.64 -2.01
N SER A 79 3.04 6.54 -2.57
CA SER A 79 2.20 6.57 -3.79
C SER A 79 0.90 7.37 -3.66
N ILE A 80 0.45 7.71 -2.45
CA ILE A 80 -0.68 8.62 -2.27
C ILE A 80 -0.38 10.01 -2.82
N ALA A 81 0.89 10.43 -2.85
CA ALA A 81 1.30 11.68 -3.49
C ALA A 81 0.89 11.79 -4.98
N LYS A 82 0.61 10.66 -5.66
CA LYS A 82 0.15 10.65 -7.06
C LYS A 82 -1.24 11.25 -7.24
N GLU A 83 -2.05 11.28 -6.19
CA GLU A 83 -3.36 11.94 -6.22
C GLU A 83 -3.23 13.44 -6.50
N PHE A 84 -2.22 14.10 -5.91
CA PHE A 84 -1.94 15.52 -6.15
C PHE A 84 -1.59 15.78 -7.62
N ASN A 85 -0.90 14.84 -8.29
CA ASN A 85 -0.62 14.95 -9.73
C ASN A 85 -1.93 14.88 -10.54
N ALA A 86 -2.77 13.90 -10.21
CA ALA A 86 -4.02 13.65 -10.92
C ALA A 86 -5.00 14.83 -10.77
N VAL A 87 -5.12 15.37 -9.55
CA VAL A 87 -5.92 16.57 -9.27
C VAL A 87 -5.34 17.77 -10.01
N ALA A 88 -4.01 17.94 -10.10
CA ALA A 88 -3.41 19.05 -10.84
C ALA A 88 -3.79 19.01 -12.33
N ILE A 89 -3.75 17.84 -12.95
CA ILE A 89 -4.18 17.64 -14.33
C ILE A 89 -5.66 18.01 -14.51
N MET A 90 -6.53 17.60 -13.58
CA MET A 90 -7.95 17.96 -13.63
C MET A 90 -8.18 19.47 -13.44
N MET A 91 -7.44 20.13 -12.55
CA MET A 91 -7.51 21.59 -12.38
C MET A 91 -7.13 22.33 -13.68
N LEU A 92 -6.12 21.86 -14.41
CA LEU A 92 -5.74 22.42 -15.71
C LEU A 92 -6.79 22.13 -16.79
N LYS A 93 -7.37 20.91 -16.78
CA LYS A 93 -8.48 20.54 -17.66
C LYS A 93 -9.70 21.44 -17.47
N GLU A 94 -10.10 21.70 -16.22
CA GLU A 94 -11.26 22.54 -15.91
C GLU A 94 -11.05 24.01 -16.29
N LYS A 95 -9.80 24.47 -16.37
CA LYS A 95 -9.44 25.79 -16.92
C LYS A 95 -9.40 25.82 -18.45
N GLY A 96 -9.57 24.68 -19.12
CA GLY A 96 -9.45 24.56 -20.57
C GLY A 96 -8.01 24.58 -21.09
N GLU A 97 -7.02 24.42 -20.22
CA GLU A 97 -5.59 24.47 -20.58
C GLU A 97 -5.09 23.13 -21.16
N LEU A 98 -5.80 22.04 -20.88
CA LEU A 98 -5.57 20.73 -21.49
C LEU A 98 -6.84 19.90 -21.66
N SER A 99 -6.80 18.92 -22.54
CA SER A 99 -7.69 17.77 -22.56
C SER A 99 -6.93 16.52 -22.11
N ILE A 100 -7.58 15.61 -21.40
CA ILE A 100 -6.92 14.34 -21.03
C ILE A 100 -6.73 13.41 -22.23
N ASP A 101 -7.38 13.70 -23.35
CA ASP A 101 -7.17 13.00 -24.62
C ASP A 101 -6.06 13.62 -25.47
N ASP A 102 -5.46 14.73 -25.01
CA ASP A 102 -4.28 15.30 -25.65
C ASP A 102 -3.09 14.32 -25.57
N LYS A 103 -2.29 14.32 -26.63
CA LYS A 103 -1.04 13.57 -26.70
C LYS A 103 0.04 14.21 -25.84
N VAL A 104 0.92 13.39 -25.28
CA VAL A 104 2.02 13.86 -24.41
C VAL A 104 2.94 14.83 -25.16
N ASN A 105 3.26 14.54 -26.42
CA ASN A 105 4.14 15.39 -27.24
C ASN A 105 3.58 16.79 -27.55
N LYS A 106 2.28 17.05 -27.30
CA LYS A 106 1.71 18.40 -27.36
C LYS A 106 2.34 19.33 -26.33
N TYR A 107 2.78 18.77 -25.19
CA TYR A 107 3.34 19.52 -24.07
C TYR A 107 4.85 19.25 -23.90
N LEU A 108 5.28 18.02 -24.16
CA LEU A 108 6.68 17.59 -24.02
C LEU A 108 7.21 17.17 -25.41
N ASP A 109 7.62 18.15 -26.19
CA ASP A 109 7.98 18.02 -27.62
C ASP A 109 9.38 17.47 -27.89
N ASP A 110 10.19 17.29 -26.84
CA ASP A 110 11.55 16.77 -26.88
C ASP A 110 11.66 15.27 -26.55
N LEU A 111 10.51 14.57 -26.46
CA LEU A 111 10.44 13.12 -26.29
C LEU A 111 10.46 12.37 -27.64
N PRO A 112 10.83 11.08 -27.67
CA PRO A 112 10.80 10.29 -28.90
C PRO A 112 9.38 10.12 -29.48
N GLU A 113 9.30 9.63 -30.72
CA GLU A 113 8.05 9.55 -31.50
C GLU A 113 6.89 8.85 -30.77
N TRP A 114 7.20 7.88 -29.90
CA TRP A 114 6.19 7.18 -29.09
C TRP A 114 5.33 8.13 -28.23
N ALA A 115 5.81 9.34 -27.90
CA ALA A 115 5.06 10.32 -27.13
C ALA A 115 3.82 10.85 -27.87
N GLY A 116 3.80 10.75 -29.21
CA GLY A 116 2.62 11.02 -30.03
C GLY A 116 1.54 9.93 -29.94
N GLY A 117 1.90 8.73 -29.46
CA GLY A 117 0.96 7.62 -29.24
C GLY A 117 0.22 7.73 -27.90
N ILE A 118 0.86 8.28 -26.88
CA ILE A 118 0.38 8.29 -25.48
C ILE A 118 -0.50 9.53 -25.22
N THR A 119 -1.69 9.33 -24.63
CA THR A 119 -2.51 10.42 -24.10
C THR A 119 -2.28 10.68 -22.62
N ILE A 120 -2.67 11.85 -22.12
CA ILE A 120 -2.68 12.12 -20.66
C ILE A 120 -3.57 11.11 -19.92
N ARG A 121 -4.68 10.66 -20.50
CA ARG A 121 -5.54 9.60 -19.98
C ARG A 121 -4.76 8.30 -19.79
N ASN A 122 -3.90 7.92 -20.74
CA ASN A 122 -3.04 6.74 -20.57
C ASN A 122 -2.11 6.88 -19.36
N LEU A 123 -1.58 8.08 -19.11
CA LEU A 123 -0.75 8.32 -17.92
C LEU A 123 -1.56 8.17 -16.62
N LEU A 124 -2.77 8.73 -16.57
CA LEU A 124 -3.65 8.67 -15.38
C LEU A 124 -4.13 7.24 -15.07
N GLN A 125 -4.26 6.40 -16.10
CA GLN A 125 -4.75 5.02 -15.99
C GLN A 125 -3.64 3.97 -16.02
N TYR A 126 -2.36 4.39 -16.04
CA TYR A 126 -1.19 3.51 -16.11
C TYR A 126 -1.24 2.54 -17.30
N SER A 127 -1.68 3.03 -18.46
CA SER A 127 -1.82 2.27 -19.71
C SER A 127 -0.94 2.81 -20.84
N SER A 128 0.16 3.48 -20.52
CA SER A 128 0.99 4.18 -21.50
C SER A 128 1.99 3.32 -22.26
N GLY A 129 2.34 2.13 -21.76
CA GLY A 129 3.42 1.31 -22.31
C GLY A 129 4.84 1.80 -21.96
N LEU A 130 4.98 2.85 -21.14
CA LEU A 130 6.30 3.35 -20.73
C LEU A 130 7.07 2.27 -19.95
N PRO A 131 8.38 2.11 -20.20
CA PRO A 131 9.20 1.16 -19.47
C PRO A 131 9.42 1.60 -18.03
N ASP A 132 9.53 0.62 -17.14
CA ASP A 132 9.97 0.87 -15.76
C ASP A 132 11.47 1.18 -15.76
N LEU A 133 11.80 2.43 -15.42
CA LEU A 133 13.18 2.88 -15.44
C LEU A 133 13.96 2.23 -14.30
N LYS A 134 15.28 2.25 -14.44
CA LYS A 134 16.19 1.85 -13.36
C LYS A 134 16.28 2.97 -12.30
N TRP A 135 15.18 3.23 -11.59
CA TRP A 135 15.02 4.35 -10.64
C TRP A 135 16.14 4.46 -9.62
N LYS A 136 16.70 3.33 -9.16
CA LYS A 136 17.83 3.30 -8.23
C LYS A 136 19.11 3.97 -8.75
N MET A 137 19.24 4.15 -10.07
CA MET A 137 20.37 4.81 -10.72
C MET A 137 20.05 6.26 -11.14
N ILE A 138 18.83 6.72 -10.88
CA ILE A 138 18.36 8.06 -11.22
C ILE A 138 18.36 8.92 -9.94
N SER A 139 19.02 10.07 -10.01
CA SER A 139 19.19 11.01 -8.89
C SER A 139 18.16 12.14 -8.85
N ASP A 140 17.56 12.49 -9.99
CA ASP A 140 16.72 13.67 -10.16
C ASP A 140 15.87 13.60 -11.44
N ASP A 141 15.00 14.60 -11.60
CA ASP A 141 14.10 14.77 -12.76
C ASP A 141 14.86 14.84 -14.10
N GLY A 142 16.06 15.43 -14.13
CA GLY A 142 16.87 15.53 -15.34
C GLY A 142 17.37 14.15 -15.79
N GLY A 143 17.83 13.34 -14.83
CA GLY A 143 18.19 11.94 -15.06
C GLY A 143 17.00 11.10 -15.52
N ALA A 144 15.82 11.28 -14.91
CA ALA A 144 14.59 10.59 -15.32
C ALA A 144 14.18 10.95 -16.75
N MET A 145 14.19 12.25 -17.07
CA MET A 145 13.87 12.73 -18.42
C MET A 145 14.86 12.20 -19.47
N SER A 146 16.16 12.20 -19.16
CA SER A 146 17.19 11.65 -20.06
C SER A 146 16.98 10.16 -20.32
N ALA A 147 16.72 9.38 -19.27
CA ALA A 147 16.42 7.94 -19.41
C ALA A 147 15.14 7.66 -20.24
N LEU A 148 14.13 8.53 -20.15
CA LEU A 148 12.95 8.44 -21.03
C LEU A 148 13.26 8.80 -22.47
N LYS A 149 14.10 9.81 -22.72
CA LYS A 149 14.54 10.17 -24.08
C LYS A 149 15.36 9.05 -24.74
N ASP A 150 16.13 8.32 -23.96
CA ASP A 150 16.91 7.17 -24.42
C ASP A 150 16.04 5.91 -24.67
N THR A 151 14.74 5.96 -24.35
CA THR A 151 13.82 4.84 -24.57
C THR A 151 13.41 4.76 -26.04
N GLY A 152 13.95 3.77 -26.75
CA GLY A 152 13.67 3.57 -28.18
C GLY A 152 12.29 2.97 -28.51
N LYS A 153 11.65 2.25 -27.57
CA LYS A 153 10.31 1.67 -27.78
C LYS A 153 9.55 1.52 -26.45
N LEU A 154 8.22 1.48 -26.56
CA LEU A 154 7.32 1.12 -25.45
C LEU A 154 7.30 -0.39 -25.22
N ASP A 155 6.97 -0.79 -24.01
CA ASP A 155 6.81 -2.21 -23.62
C ASP A 155 5.54 -2.82 -24.24
N PHE A 156 4.53 -2.00 -24.48
CA PHE A 156 3.26 -2.37 -25.14
C PHE A 156 2.59 -1.16 -25.76
N GLU A 157 1.58 -1.39 -26.60
CA GLU A 157 0.82 -0.32 -27.26
C GLU A 157 -0.04 0.48 -26.25
N PRO A 158 0.00 1.83 -26.27
CA PRO A 158 -0.78 2.65 -25.34
C PRO A 158 -2.28 2.30 -25.36
N GLY A 159 -2.87 2.12 -24.19
CA GLY A 159 -4.28 1.78 -24.00
C GLY A 159 -4.63 0.31 -24.15
N THR A 160 -3.66 -0.59 -24.36
CA THR A 160 -3.94 -2.04 -24.52
C THR A 160 -3.70 -2.86 -23.25
N GLN A 161 -2.85 -2.38 -22.34
CA GLN A 161 -2.52 -3.09 -21.10
C GLN A 161 -2.37 -2.13 -19.91
N TYR A 162 -2.37 -2.68 -18.72
CA TYR A 162 -2.09 -1.97 -17.47
C TYR A 162 -0.70 -2.31 -16.96
N ALA A 163 0.12 -1.29 -16.73
CA ALA A 163 1.39 -1.41 -16.04
C ALA A 163 1.62 -0.20 -15.13
N TYR A 164 1.43 -0.42 -13.82
CA TYR A 164 1.72 0.58 -12.81
C TYR A 164 3.21 0.94 -12.85
N ASN A 165 3.51 2.21 -13.13
CA ASN A 165 4.88 2.67 -13.37
C ASN A 165 5.03 4.16 -13.04
N ASN A 166 6.08 4.52 -12.30
CA ASN A 166 6.40 5.89 -11.91
C ASN A 166 6.73 6.80 -13.12
N SER A 167 7.09 6.26 -14.29
CA SER A 167 7.28 7.03 -15.52
C SER A 167 6.01 7.79 -15.91
N ASN A 168 4.83 7.19 -15.68
CA ASN A 168 3.55 7.86 -15.90
C ASN A 168 3.40 9.10 -15.02
N THR A 169 3.66 8.91 -13.73
CA THR A 169 3.58 9.93 -12.70
C THR A 169 4.57 11.06 -12.94
N PHE A 170 5.79 10.72 -13.36
CA PHE A 170 6.81 11.70 -13.71
C PHE A 170 6.36 12.58 -14.88
N LEU A 171 5.90 11.99 -15.99
CA LEU A 171 5.43 12.78 -17.13
C LEU A 171 4.19 13.64 -16.79
N GLN A 172 3.27 13.18 -15.93
CA GLN A 172 2.18 14.04 -15.44
C GLN A 172 2.70 15.31 -14.75
N ARG A 173 3.73 15.18 -13.89
CA ARG A 173 4.36 16.33 -13.20
C ARG A 173 5.03 17.27 -14.20
N GLN A 174 5.70 16.74 -15.21
CA GLN A 174 6.34 17.55 -16.26
C GLN A 174 5.32 18.29 -17.15
N ILE A 175 4.15 17.70 -17.40
CA ILE A 175 3.06 18.35 -18.14
C ILE A 175 2.47 19.52 -17.33
N VAL A 176 2.15 19.29 -16.05
CA VAL A 176 1.73 20.37 -15.13
C VAL A 176 2.81 21.46 -15.07
N ALA A 177 4.05 20.98 -14.98
CA ALA A 177 5.32 21.66 -15.19
C ALA A 177 5.24 22.78 -16.24
N ARG A 178 5.12 22.26 -17.46
CA ARG A 178 5.15 22.97 -18.73
C ARG A 178 3.99 23.93 -18.89
N ILE A 179 2.76 23.49 -18.59
CA ILE A 179 1.55 24.28 -18.82
C ILE A 179 1.50 25.47 -17.86
N SER A 180 1.81 25.24 -16.58
CA SER A 180 1.69 26.27 -15.55
C SER A 180 2.87 27.25 -15.50
N GLY A 181 4.05 26.86 -16.03
CA GLY A 181 5.29 27.61 -15.90
C GLY A 181 5.85 27.68 -14.48
N MET A 182 5.34 26.86 -13.56
CA MET A 182 5.80 26.72 -12.17
C MET A 182 6.51 25.40 -11.99
N SER A 183 7.29 25.19 -10.92
CA SER A 183 7.63 23.82 -10.53
C SER A 183 6.37 23.06 -10.11
N PHE A 184 6.34 21.74 -10.25
CA PHE A 184 5.21 20.95 -9.77
C PHE A 184 4.96 21.15 -8.27
N ALA A 185 6.04 21.21 -7.48
CA ALA A 185 5.95 21.49 -6.04
C ALA A 185 5.28 22.84 -5.74
N ASP A 186 5.63 23.89 -6.47
CA ASP A 186 5.01 25.21 -6.28
C ASP A 186 3.57 25.23 -6.76
N PHE A 187 3.24 24.51 -7.84
CA PHE A 187 1.86 24.36 -8.29
C PHE A 187 0.99 23.74 -7.19
N VAL A 188 1.43 22.61 -6.60
CA VAL A 188 0.69 21.92 -5.53
C VAL A 188 0.59 22.80 -4.28
N ARG A 189 1.68 23.43 -3.84
CA ARG A 189 1.66 24.35 -2.69
C ARG A 189 0.67 25.51 -2.90
N LYS A 190 0.73 26.16 -4.07
CA LYS A 190 -0.07 27.35 -4.38
C LYS A 190 -1.55 27.04 -4.59
N ASN A 191 -1.84 25.99 -5.35
CA ASN A 191 -3.20 25.73 -5.85
C ASN A 191 -3.95 24.65 -5.06
N MET A 192 -3.28 23.89 -4.17
CA MET A 192 -3.91 22.83 -3.39
C MET A 192 -3.68 23.01 -1.90
N LEU A 193 -2.43 22.98 -1.44
CA LEU A 193 -2.14 22.97 0.00
C LEU A 193 -2.60 24.26 0.68
N ARG A 194 -2.30 25.43 0.10
CA ARG A 194 -2.73 26.72 0.68
C ARG A 194 -4.26 26.89 0.66
N PRO A 195 -4.99 26.66 -0.46
CA PRO A 195 -6.44 26.75 -0.47
C PRO A 195 -7.15 25.78 0.48
N LEU A 196 -6.56 24.61 0.74
CA LEU A 196 -7.09 23.64 1.70
C LEU A 196 -6.58 23.86 3.13
N GLU A 197 -5.82 24.93 3.39
CA GLU A 197 -5.20 25.20 4.69
C GLU A 197 -4.35 24.04 5.22
N MET A 198 -3.74 23.26 4.32
CA MET A 198 -2.79 22.20 4.63
C MET A 198 -1.41 22.79 4.93
N ASN A 199 -1.34 23.64 5.94
CA ASN A 199 -0.20 24.50 6.24
C ASN A 199 1.03 23.74 6.77
N ALA A 200 0.83 22.53 7.30
CA ALA A 200 1.94 21.71 7.72
C ALA A 200 2.52 20.95 6.52
N SER A 201 1.73 20.56 5.54
CA SER A 201 2.15 19.67 4.45
C SER A 201 3.30 20.22 3.60
N LEU A 202 4.16 19.32 3.16
CA LEU A 202 5.35 19.62 2.36
C LEU A 202 5.29 18.87 1.03
N VAL A 203 5.83 19.50 -0.01
CA VAL A 203 6.16 18.85 -1.28
C VAL A 203 7.67 18.86 -1.42
N ASP A 204 8.23 17.73 -1.81
CA ASP A 204 9.66 17.41 -1.82
C ASP A 204 10.35 17.67 -0.47
N PRO A 205 9.92 17.00 0.61
CA PRO A 205 10.57 17.12 1.91
C PRO A 205 11.95 16.44 1.92
N ASP A 206 12.77 16.83 2.90
CA ASP A 206 14.00 16.15 3.32
C ASP A 206 13.92 15.73 4.81
N ASP A 207 14.90 14.95 5.28
CA ASP A 207 14.97 14.46 6.67
C ASP A 207 15.36 15.53 7.70
N ASP A 208 15.85 16.69 7.28
CA ASP A 208 16.35 17.74 8.17
C ASP A 208 15.27 18.78 8.50
N VAL A 209 14.12 18.74 7.80
CA VAL A 209 12.97 19.59 8.12
C VAL A 209 12.42 19.27 9.53
N PRO A 210 12.14 20.30 10.35
CA PRO A 210 11.52 20.10 11.67
C PRO A 210 10.20 19.33 11.61
N LEU A 211 9.97 18.48 12.61
CA LEU A 211 8.77 17.65 12.74
C LEU A 211 8.56 16.73 11.52
N MET A 212 9.63 16.23 10.92
CA MET A 212 9.59 15.11 9.98
C MET A 212 9.88 13.81 10.75
N ALA A 213 8.96 12.84 10.69
CA ALA A 213 9.24 11.50 11.22
C ALA A 213 10.25 10.87 10.26
N LYS A 214 11.39 10.38 10.74
CA LYS A 214 12.44 9.79 9.89
C LYS A 214 12.21 8.29 9.78
N SER A 215 12.25 7.73 8.57
CA SER A 215 11.92 6.31 8.40
C SER A 215 13.04 5.36 8.81
N TYR A 216 12.72 4.21 9.38
CA TYR A 216 13.72 3.23 9.82
C TYR A 216 13.22 1.79 9.76
N THR A 217 14.15 0.85 9.62
CA THR A 217 13.84 -0.59 9.54
C THR A 217 13.49 -1.18 10.90
N ASP A 218 12.88 -2.36 10.94
CA ASP A 218 12.62 -3.09 12.18
C ASP A 218 13.90 -3.41 12.99
N ALA A 219 15.04 -3.51 12.30
CA ALA A 219 16.36 -3.66 12.90
C ALA A 219 16.95 -2.34 13.46
N LEU A 220 16.13 -1.28 13.59
CA LEU A 220 16.52 0.05 14.04
C LEU A 220 17.64 0.67 13.20
N VAL A 221 17.58 0.48 11.87
CA VAL A 221 18.51 1.11 10.93
C VAL A 221 17.81 2.27 10.24
N GLN A 222 18.40 3.45 10.32
CA GLN A 222 17.88 4.65 9.65
C GLN A 222 17.79 4.43 8.14
N SER A 223 16.65 4.81 7.56
CA SER A 223 16.38 4.76 6.13
C SER A 223 16.15 6.18 5.61
N PRO A 224 17.19 6.84 5.06
CA PRO A 224 17.11 8.23 4.63
C PRO A 224 16.04 8.49 3.58
N LEU A 225 15.43 9.67 3.64
CA LEU A 225 14.47 10.14 2.65
C LEU A 225 15.20 10.60 1.38
N VAL A 226 15.35 9.68 0.43
CA VAL A 226 15.96 9.94 -0.89
C VAL A 226 14.96 9.57 -1.97
N SER A 227 14.77 10.48 -2.94
CA SER A 227 13.85 10.27 -4.06
C SER A 227 14.55 10.46 -5.40
N SER A 228 14.22 9.59 -6.36
CA SER A 228 14.75 9.64 -7.73
C SER A 228 14.09 10.69 -8.62
N ILE A 229 12.93 11.23 -8.20
CA ILE A 229 12.17 12.27 -8.92
C ILE A 229 11.49 13.21 -7.92
N SER A 230 11.17 14.43 -8.33
CA SER A 230 10.43 15.44 -7.54
C SER A 230 8.92 15.18 -7.51
N GLY A 231 8.20 15.94 -6.69
CA GLY A 231 6.75 15.93 -6.52
C GLY A 231 6.19 14.97 -5.49
N TRP A 232 6.93 14.65 -4.42
CA TRP A 232 6.44 13.78 -3.34
C TRP A 232 5.95 14.56 -2.13
N THR A 233 5.00 14.01 -1.39
CA THR A 233 4.28 14.76 -0.36
C THR A 233 4.49 14.13 1.01
N ALA A 234 4.67 14.99 2.02
CA ALA A 234 4.54 14.60 3.42
C ALA A 234 3.47 15.44 4.12
N VAL A 235 2.72 14.80 5.01
CA VAL A 235 1.52 15.36 5.64
C VAL A 235 1.48 15.01 7.13
N THR A 236 0.74 15.81 7.90
CA THR A 236 0.26 15.44 9.25
C THR A 236 -1.11 14.77 9.16
N LEU A 237 -1.63 14.25 10.27
CA LEU A 237 -2.99 13.68 10.30
C LEU A 237 -4.06 14.69 9.87
N ASP A 238 -3.98 15.92 10.42
CA ASP A 238 -5.01 16.95 10.18
C ASP A 238 -5.03 17.41 8.73
N ASP A 239 -3.84 17.64 8.15
CA ASP A 239 -3.76 18.05 6.76
C ASP A 239 -4.20 16.92 5.82
N PHE A 240 -3.87 15.67 6.15
CA PHE A 240 -4.31 14.55 5.32
C PHE A 240 -5.83 14.31 5.42
N TYR A 241 -6.42 14.58 6.58
CA TYR A 241 -7.88 14.61 6.71
C TYR A 241 -8.51 15.75 5.90
N LYS A 242 -7.91 16.94 5.88
CA LYS A 242 -8.37 18.04 4.99
C LYS A 242 -8.29 17.67 3.51
N TRP A 243 -7.25 16.94 3.10
CA TRP A 243 -7.16 16.39 1.75
C TRP A 243 -8.35 15.47 1.45
N GLU A 244 -8.65 14.51 2.33
CA GLU A 244 -9.83 13.64 2.15
C GLU A 244 -11.13 14.44 2.06
N GLN A 245 -11.33 15.40 2.97
CA GLN A 245 -12.51 16.25 2.97
C GLN A 245 -12.61 17.08 1.69
N SER A 246 -11.49 17.48 1.09
CA SER A 246 -11.48 18.20 -0.19
C SER A 246 -12.00 17.37 -1.35
N LEU A 247 -11.75 16.05 -1.34
CA LEU A 247 -12.25 15.11 -2.34
C LEU A 247 -13.74 14.84 -2.12
N GLU A 248 -14.16 14.62 -0.88
CA GLU A 248 -15.56 14.40 -0.50
C GLU A 248 -16.46 15.58 -0.86
N HIS A 249 -15.98 16.80 -0.64
CA HIS A 249 -16.73 18.04 -0.86
C HIS A 249 -16.40 18.73 -2.19
N PHE A 250 -15.59 18.10 -3.04
CA PHE A 250 -15.23 18.61 -4.37
C PHE A 250 -14.65 20.04 -4.35
N MET A 251 -13.77 20.32 -3.39
CA MET A 251 -13.26 21.69 -3.15
C MET A 251 -12.28 22.17 -4.22
N LEU A 252 -11.54 21.25 -4.86
CA LEU A 252 -10.50 21.60 -5.85
C LEU A 252 -10.89 21.33 -7.29
N ILE A 253 -11.70 20.28 -7.52
CA ILE A 253 -12.12 19.82 -8.84
C ILE A 253 -13.58 19.36 -8.77
N SER A 254 -14.28 19.44 -9.90
CA SER A 254 -15.68 19.06 -10.00
C SER A 254 -15.91 17.55 -9.77
N PRO A 255 -17.14 17.14 -9.39
CA PRO A 255 -17.49 15.72 -9.31
C PRO A 255 -17.26 14.93 -10.60
N ALA A 256 -17.42 15.58 -11.76
CA ALA A 256 -17.16 14.96 -13.05
C ALA A 256 -15.67 14.63 -13.23
N SER A 257 -14.78 15.56 -12.90
CA SER A 257 -13.33 15.33 -12.92
C SER A 257 -12.89 14.30 -11.88
N THR A 258 -13.46 14.32 -10.68
CA THR A 258 -13.21 13.27 -9.66
C THR A 258 -13.60 11.88 -10.18
N LYS A 259 -14.73 11.77 -10.89
CA LYS A 259 -15.17 10.52 -11.52
C LYS A 259 -14.20 10.04 -12.60
N GLU A 260 -13.66 10.95 -13.41
CA GLU A 260 -12.61 10.61 -14.38
C GLU A 260 -11.37 10.04 -13.67
N LEU A 261 -10.94 10.63 -12.55
CA LEU A 261 -9.78 10.13 -11.80
C LEU A 261 -10.02 8.79 -11.09
N LEU A 262 -11.28 8.45 -10.82
CA LEU A 262 -11.70 7.15 -10.25
C LEU A 262 -12.05 6.09 -11.30
N THR A 263 -11.81 6.37 -12.59
CA THR A 263 -12.05 5.41 -13.67
C THR A 263 -10.76 4.61 -13.96
N PRO A 264 -10.65 3.35 -13.51
CA PRO A 264 -9.46 2.54 -13.76
C PRO A 264 -9.42 2.02 -15.19
N PHE A 265 -8.23 1.60 -15.64
CA PHE A 265 -8.08 0.90 -16.92
C PHE A 265 -8.89 -0.40 -16.99
N ALA A 266 -8.89 -1.17 -15.90
CA ALA A 266 -9.59 -2.44 -15.77
C ALA A 266 -10.02 -2.67 -14.31
N PRO A 267 -10.97 -3.59 -14.03
CA PRO A 267 -11.36 -3.92 -12.67
C PRO A 267 -10.17 -4.25 -11.76
N ASN A 268 -10.23 -3.79 -10.51
CA ASN A 268 -9.19 -3.99 -9.49
C ASN A 268 -7.81 -3.39 -9.82
N LYS A 269 -7.72 -2.45 -10.76
CA LYS A 269 -6.48 -1.68 -11.04
C LYS A 269 -6.53 -0.30 -10.41
N GLN A 270 -5.37 0.26 -10.06
CA GLN A 270 -5.28 1.63 -9.54
C GLN A 270 -5.51 2.67 -10.64
N CYS A 271 -5.94 3.86 -10.23
CA CYS A 271 -6.24 5.01 -11.07
C CYS A 271 -5.68 6.31 -10.43
N GLY A 272 -6.08 7.47 -10.95
CA GLY A 272 -5.54 8.77 -10.54
C GLY A 272 -5.72 9.08 -9.05
N LEU A 273 -6.81 8.62 -8.44
CA LEU A 273 -7.07 8.72 -7.00
C LEU A 273 -6.84 7.40 -6.24
N GLY A 274 -5.98 6.52 -6.76
CA GLY A 274 -5.80 5.18 -6.19
C GLY A 274 -7.01 4.29 -6.45
N GLY A 275 -8.02 4.36 -5.58
CA GLY A 275 -9.30 3.68 -5.75
C GLY A 275 -10.44 4.30 -4.96
N GLY A 276 -11.67 4.03 -5.39
CA GLY A 276 -12.85 4.58 -4.76
C GLY A 276 -14.12 4.17 -5.47
N LYS A 277 -15.25 4.70 -5.01
CA LYS A 277 -16.56 4.49 -5.62
C LYS A 277 -17.31 5.80 -5.66
N MET A 278 -17.87 6.12 -6.82
CA MET A 278 -18.85 7.18 -6.98
C MET A 278 -20.18 6.58 -7.44
N GLU A 279 -21.27 7.23 -7.06
CA GLU A 279 -22.60 7.03 -7.63
C GLU A 279 -23.11 8.39 -8.09
N ASP A 280 -23.49 8.47 -9.36
CA ASP A 280 -23.74 9.72 -10.07
C ASP A 280 -22.57 10.71 -9.95
N LEU A 281 -22.77 11.80 -9.20
CA LEU A 281 -21.80 12.87 -8.92
C LEU A 281 -21.52 12.98 -7.41
N LYS A 282 -21.66 11.87 -6.66
CA LYS A 282 -21.34 11.79 -5.23
C LYS A 282 -20.26 10.76 -4.98
N LEU A 283 -19.29 11.12 -4.15
CA LEU A 283 -18.29 10.19 -3.64
C LEU A 283 -18.92 9.30 -2.57
N LEU A 284 -18.72 8.00 -2.67
CA LEU A 284 -19.23 7.02 -1.68
C LEU A 284 -18.09 6.43 -0.85
N ALA A 285 -16.94 6.22 -1.48
CA ALA A 285 -15.76 5.70 -0.81
C ALA A 285 -14.49 6.16 -1.53
N HIS A 286 -13.43 6.35 -0.75
CA HIS A 286 -12.09 6.60 -1.25
C HIS A 286 -11.11 5.74 -0.46
N LYS A 287 -10.11 5.18 -1.14
CA LYS A 287 -9.05 4.42 -0.49
C LYS A 287 -7.76 4.53 -1.28
N HIS A 288 -6.67 4.71 -0.56
CA HIS A 288 -5.35 4.62 -1.14
C HIS A 288 -4.31 4.30 -0.08
N ASP A 289 -3.27 3.59 -0.52
CA ASP A 289 -2.10 3.30 0.30
C ASP A 289 -0.83 3.73 -0.42
N GLY A 290 0.19 4.01 0.37
CA GLY A 290 1.46 4.44 -0.15
C GLY A 290 2.60 3.89 0.67
N THR A 291 3.68 3.57 -0.03
CA THR A 291 4.95 3.16 0.56
C THR A 291 6.06 3.96 -0.09
N ALA A 292 7.01 4.41 0.72
CA ALA A 292 8.28 4.94 0.28
C ALA A 292 9.31 4.65 1.38
N MET A 293 10.45 4.06 1.04
CA MET A 293 11.46 3.69 2.05
C MET A 293 10.82 2.83 3.15
N GLN A 294 10.93 3.24 4.42
CA GLN A 294 10.25 2.59 5.56
C GLN A 294 8.98 3.32 6.00
N TYR A 295 8.50 4.30 5.22
CA TYR A 295 7.17 4.86 5.41
C TYR A 295 6.09 3.96 4.83
N GLN A 296 4.95 3.92 5.51
CA GLN A 296 3.71 3.42 4.96
C GLN A 296 2.56 4.34 5.40
N ALA A 297 1.65 4.62 4.48
CA ALA A 297 0.44 5.38 4.74
C ALA A 297 -0.77 4.62 4.21
N LEU A 298 -1.89 4.73 4.92
CA LEU A 298 -3.19 4.20 4.51
C LEU A 298 -4.27 5.23 4.83
N LEU A 299 -5.10 5.52 3.84
CA LEU A 299 -6.32 6.30 3.98
C LEU A 299 -7.47 5.46 3.46
N ILE A 300 -8.51 5.29 4.28
CA ILE A 300 -9.76 4.65 3.90
C ILE A 300 -10.93 5.49 4.40
N ALA A 301 -11.78 5.92 3.47
CA ALA A 301 -12.98 6.68 3.72
C ALA A 301 -14.24 5.94 3.21
N ASP A 302 -15.24 5.84 4.07
CA ASP A 302 -16.62 5.50 3.76
C ASP A 302 -17.46 6.76 4.01
N VAL A 303 -17.68 7.52 2.93
CA VAL A 303 -18.38 8.80 2.93
C VAL A 303 -19.80 8.65 3.46
N LYS A 304 -20.48 7.54 3.10
CA LYS A 304 -21.86 7.29 3.53
C LYS A 304 -21.96 7.14 5.05
N ARG A 305 -20.92 6.59 5.70
CA ARG A 305 -20.84 6.45 7.16
C ARG A 305 -20.22 7.67 7.84
N GLY A 306 -19.73 8.66 7.10
CA GLY A 306 -18.90 9.74 7.64
C GLY A 306 -17.67 9.19 8.37
N ARG A 307 -17.08 8.11 7.83
CA ARG A 307 -16.00 7.36 8.47
C ARG A 307 -14.72 7.49 7.67
N THR A 308 -13.65 7.90 8.33
CA THR A 308 -12.32 8.01 7.73
C THR A 308 -11.28 7.46 8.70
N VAL A 309 -10.46 6.52 8.24
CA VAL A 309 -9.32 5.99 8.99
C VAL A 309 -8.04 6.37 8.25
N ILE A 310 -7.15 7.07 8.96
CA ILE A 310 -5.83 7.45 8.47
C ILE A 310 -4.79 6.82 9.38
N LEU A 311 -3.83 6.11 8.78
CA LEU A 311 -2.70 5.48 9.43
C LEU A 311 -1.42 5.92 8.74
N LEU A 312 -0.50 6.52 9.49
CA LEU A 312 0.79 6.98 9.01
C LEU A 312 1.89 6.34 9.84
N THR A 313 2.87 5.68 9.23
CA THR A 313 4.01 5.08 9.94
C THR A 313 5.33 5.37 9.23
N ASN A 314 6.39 5.52 10.02
CA ASN A 314 7.79 5.63 9.58
C ASN A 314 8.58 4.32 9.81
N ASN A 315 7.89 3.23 10.18
CA ASN A 315 8.45 1.90 10.31
C ASN A 315 7.48 0.89 9.68
N ARG A 316 7.73 0.55 8.41
CA ARG A 316 6.83 -0.27 7.60
C ARG A 316 6.86 -1.74 8.02
N GLN A 317 5.69 -2.26 8.36
CA GLN A 317 5.48 -3.66 8.78
C GLN A 317 4.44 -4.40 7.93
N GLY A 318 3.77 -3.71 6.99
CA GLY A 318 2.72 -4.31 6.16
C GLY A 318 1.40 -4.57 6.90
N SER A 319 1.23 -4.01 8.09
CA SER A 319 0.13 -4.27 9.03
C SER A 319 -1.05 -3.30 8.93
N LEU A 320 -0.94 -2.20 8.17
CA LEU A 320 -1.93 -1.11 8.21
C LEU A 320 -3.33 -1.57 7.79
N TYR A 321 -3.45 -2.47 6.82
CA TYR A 321 -4.75 -3.01 6.40
C TYR A 321 -5.38 -3.93 7.46
N ASP A 322 -4.57 -4.69 8.21
CA ASP A 322 -5.06 -5.53 9.32
C ASP A 322 -5.53 -4.65 10.48
N ILE A 323 -4.76 -3.61 10.82
CA ILE A 323 -5.12 -2.61 11.82
C ILE A 323 -6.42 -1.90 11.42
N ASN A 324 -6.53 -1.41 10.19
CA ASN A 324 -7.77 -0.80 9.71
C ASN A 324 -8.94 -1.79 9.76
N SER A 325 -8.77 -3.03 9.31
CA SER A 325 -9.85 -4.03 9.33
C SER A 325 -10.36 -4.30 10.75
N ALA A 326 -9.45 -4.34 11.72
CA ALA A 326 -9.81 -4.43 13.12
C ALA A 326 -10.57 -3.19 13.62
N ILE A 327 -10.11 -1.98 13.28
CA ILE A 327 -10.81 -0.72 13.59
C ILE A 327 -12.23 -0.71 13.00
N GLN A 328 -12.39 -1.09 11.73
CA GLN A 328 -13.69 -1.14 11.07
C GLN A 328 -14.66 -2.10 11.78
N ASN A 329 -14.17 -3.27 12.22
CA ASN A 329 -14.98 -4.22 12.99
C ASN A 329 -15.34 -3.67 14.38
N ILE A 330 -14.41 -3.01 15.08
CA ILE A 330 -14.69 -2.36 16.36
C ILE A 330 -15.79 -1.29 16.21
N LEU A 331 -15.69 -0.43 15.20
CA LEU A 331 -16.68 0.60 14.92
C LEU A 331 -18.06 0.02 14.55
N ASP A 332 -18.07 -1.14 13.89
CA ASP A 332 -19.29 -1.88 13.53
C ASP A 332 -19.84 -2.76 14.68
N GLY A 333 -19.19 -2.79 15.85
CA GLY A 333 -19.58 -3.66 16.97
C GLY A 333 -19.40 -5.16 16.68
N LYS A 334 -18.53 -5.52 15.73
CA LYS A 334 -18.23 -6.89 15.32
C LYS A 334 -16.98 -7.41 16.04
N PRO A 335 -16.84 -8.74 16.21
CA PRO A 335 -15.57 -9.34 16.59
C PRO A 335 -14.45 -8.93 15.63
N TYR A 336 -13.26 -8.71 16.17
CA TYR A 336 -12.09 -8.34 15.38
C TYR A 336 -10.91 -9.25 15.70
N LEU A 337 -10.00 -9.37 14.73
CA LEU A 337 -8.74 -10.07 14.90
C LEU A 337 -7.65 -9.08 15.28
N GLN A 338 -6.84 -9.44 16.26
CA GLN A 338 -5.63 -8.69 16.59
C GLN A 338 -4.60 -8.90 15.47
N PRO A 339 -4.01 -7.82 14.92
CA PRO A 339 -2.89 -7.93 13.98
C PRO A 339 -1.76 -8.75 14.60
N LYS A 340 -1.16 -9.62 13.78
CA LYS A 340 -0.10 -10.52 14.19
C LYS A 340 1.16 -10.30 13.35
N LYS A 341 2.31 -10.60 13.95
CA LYS A 341 3.60 -10.65 13.27
C LYS A 341 3.60 -11.70 12.17
N GLN A 342 4.22 -11.33 11.05
CA GLN A 342 4.50 -12.25 9.97
C GLN A 342 5.66 -13.16 10.36
N LEU A 343 5.48 -14.47 10.24
CA LEU A 343 6.52 -15.45 10.61
C LEU A 343 7.76 -15.35 9.74
N VAL A 344 7.61 -14.99 8.46
CA VAL A 344 8.72 -14.86 7.53
C VAL A 344 9.77 -13.88 8.05
N ALA A 345 9.34 -12.74 8.61
CA ALA A 345 10.23 -11.73 9.17
C ALA A 345 11.09 -12.28 10.32
N ALA A 346 10.49 -13.07 11.22
CA ALA A 346 11.21 -13.69 12.35
C ALA A 346 12.22 -14.77 11.92
N LEU A 347 12.07 -15.32 10.71
CA LEU A 347 12.96 -16.34 10.15
C LEU A 347 14.02 -15.74 9.22
N GLN A 348 13.87 -14.48 8.78
CA GLN A 348 14.64 -13.87 7.70
C GLN A 348 16.15 -13.97 7.88
N ASP A 349 16.67 -13.61 9.06
CA ASP A 349 18.11 -13.61 9.36
C ASP A 349 18.72 -15.02 9.44
N ARG A 350 17.87 -16.05 9.50
CA ARG A 350 18.28 -17.45 9.58
C ARG A 350 18.27 -18.14 8.21
N LEU A 351 17.59 -17.58 7.21
CA LEU A 351 17.40 -18.21 5.90
C LEU A 351 18.71 -18.49 5.15
N ASP A 352 19.76 -17.75 5.44
CA ASP A 352 21.07 -17.94 4.80
C ASP A 352 21.88 -19.11 5.40
N LYS A 353 21.67 -19.44 6.68
CA LYS A 353 22.58 -20.33 7.43
C LYS A 353 21.90 -21.52 8.08
N ALA A 354 20.67 -21.36 8.59
CA ALA A 354 19.98 -22.38 9.37
C ALA A 354 19.49 -23.53 8.48
N SER A 355 19.55 -24.77 8.96
CA SER A 355 19.01 -25.93 8.23
C SER A 355 17.47 -25.91 8.19
N GLY A 356 16.85 -26.71 7.31
CA GLY A 356 15.39 -26.89 7.29
C GLY A 356 14.81 -27.27 8.67
N PRO A 357 15.35 -28.31 9.34
CA PRO A 357 14.97 -28.66 10.72
C PRO A 357 15.12 -27.52 11.73
N ASP A 358 16.19 -26.72 11.65
CA ASP A 358 16.36 -25.57 12.54
C ASP A 358 15.26 -24.52 12.33
N LEU A 359 14.91 -24.22 11.08
CA LEU A 359 13.83 -23.27 10.73
C LEU A 359 12.46 -23.78 11.22
N ILE A 360 12.21 -25.09 11.08
CA ILE A 360 11.00 -25.74 11.62
C ILE A 360 10.97 -25.66 13.14
N GLY A 361 12.12 -25.87 13.81
CA GLY A 361 12.26 -25.72 15.25
C GLY A 361 11.91 -24.32 15.73
N VAL A 362 12.39 -23.28 15.02
CA VAL A 362 12.03 -21.88 15.33
C VAL A 362 10.53 -21.65 15.12
N TYR A 363 9.94 -22.15 14.02
CA TYR A 363 8.50 -22.08 13.80
C TYR A 363 7.71 -22.71 14.95
N GLN A 364 8.10 -23.91 15.40
CA GLN A 364 7.45 -24.64 16.49
C GLN A 364 7.60 -23.90 17.82
N GLU A 365 8.77 -23.34 18.09
CA GLU A 365 9.02 -22.53 19.28
C GLU A 365 8.12 -21.28 19.30
N LEU A 366 8.07 -20.55 18.19
CA LEU A 366 7.20 -19.38 18.06
C LEU A 366 5.73 -19.76 18.24
N LYS A 367 5.29 -20.88 17.65
CA LYS A 367 3.92 -21.37 17.78
C LYS A 367 3.57 -21.74 19.21
N SER A 368 4.52 -22.33 19.94
CA SER A 368 4.31 -22.74 21.33
C SER A 368 4.36 -21.57 22.31
N LYS A 369 5.29 -20.63 22.13
CA LYS A 369 5.53 -19.54 23.09
C LYS A 369 4.70 -18.29 22.80
N TYR A 370 4.41 -18.03 21.52
CA TYR A 370 3.79 -16.79 21.05
C TYR A 370 2.63 -17.04 20.05
N PRO A 371 1.68 -17.96 20.33
CA PRO A 371 0.59 -18.31 19.40
C PRO A 371 -0.31 -17.13 19.04
N ASP A 372 -0.41 -16.15 19.94
CA ASP A 372 -1.25 -14.96 19.75
C ASP A 372 -0.51 -13.79 19.11
N ASP A 373 0.82 -13.84 19.01
CA ASP A 373 1.62 -12.75 18.47
C ASP A 373 2.01 -12.96 17.02
N TYR A 374 2.05 -14.21 16.54
CA TYR A 374 2.41 -14.56 15.15
C TYR A 374 1.26 -15.26 14.41
N ASN A 375 1.17 -15.04 13.10
CA ASN A 375 0.19 -15.71 12.26
C ASN A 375 0.62 -17.15 11.91
N PHE A 376 -0.12 -18.14 12.41
CA PHE A 376 0.04 -19.58 12.11
C PHE A 376 -1.17 -20.19 11.38
N SER A 377 -2.11 -19.35 10.93
CA SER A 377 -3.44 -19.80 10.48
C SER A 377 -3.48 -20.36 9.06
N ASP A 378 -2.43 -20.10 8.28
CA ASP A 378 -2.35 -20.47 6.87
C ASP A 378 -0.95 -21.01 6.49
N GLU A 379 -0.87 -21.64 5.33
CA GLU A 379 0.37 -22.24 4.81
C GLU A 379 1.38 -21.22 4.26
N SER A 380 0.98 -19.96 4.08
CA SER A 380 1.69 -19.01 3.21
C SER A 380 3.07 -18.65 3.75
N ALA A 381 3.23 -18.58 5.07
CA ALA A 381 4.48 -18.23 5.71
C ALA A 381 5.58 -19.27 5.44
N LEU A 382 5.27 -20.55 5.67
CA LEU A 382 6.22 -21.64 5.39
C LEU A 382 6.41 -21.83 3.88
N ASN A 383 5.38 -21.55 3.07
CA ASN A 383 5.51 -21.57 1.61
C ASN A 383 6.54 -20.53 1.14
N THR A 384 6.44 -19.30 1.65
CA THR A 384 7.35 -18.20 1.35
C THR A 384 8.79 -18.51 1.79
N VAL A 385 8.95 -19.09 2.99
CA VAL A 385 10.25 -19.56 3.48
C VAL A 385 10.84 -20.62 2.55
N GLY A 386 10.05 -21.62 2.16
CA GLY A 386 10.46 -22.68 1.25
C GLY A 386 10.91 -22.15 -0.12
N TYR A 387 10.14 -21.25 -0.72
CA TYR A 387 10.50 -20.62 -1.99
C TYR A 387 11.74 -19.73 -1.90
N THR A 388 11.92 -19.02 -0.78
CA THR A 388 13.14 -18.22 -0.53
C THR A 388 14.37 -19.13 -0.49
N LEU A 389 14.26 -20.30 0.13
CA LEU A 389 15.34 -21.30 0.17
C LEU A 389 15.61 -21.89 -1.23
N LEU A 390 14.57 -22.14 -2.04
CA LEU A 390 14.73 -22.58 -3.43
C LEU A 390 15.50 -21.55 -4.27
N GLY A 391 15.14 -20.27 -4.18
CA GLY A 391 15.86 -19.20 -4.87
C GLY A 391 17.34 -19.10 -4.47
N LYS A 392 17.65 -19.45 -3.22
CA LYS A 392 19.02 -19.56 -2.68
C LYS A 392 19.70 -20.90 -3.00
N LYS A 393 19.06 -21.77 -3.79
CA LYS A 393 19.51 -23.14 -4.14
C LYS A 393 19.75 -24.05 -2.92
N ARG A 394 19.09 -23.78 -1.79
CA ARG A 394 19.16 -24.58 -0.57
C ARG A 394 18.08 -25.68 -0.59
N PHE A 395 18.16 -26.57 -1.57
CA PHE A 395 17.09 -27.51 -1.91
C PHE A 395 16.68 -28.43 -0.75
N ASP A 396 17.64 -29.02 -0.02
CA ASP A 396 17.33 -29.90 1.12
C ASP A 396 16.56 -29.18 2.23
N SER A 397 16.90 -27.91 2.49
CA SER A 397 16.20 -27.11 3.50
C SER A 397 14.80 -26.69 3.01
N ALA A 398 14.67 -26.36 1.72
CA ALA A 398 13.38 -26.05 1.12
C ALA A 398 12.43 -27.27 1.19
N VAL A 399 12.92 -28.45 0.79
CA VAL A 399 12.15 -29.71 0.86
C VAL A 399 11.68 -29.98 2.29
N ALA A 400 12.56 -29.91 3.28
CA ALA A 400 12.17 -30.15 4.68
C ALA A 400 11.07 -29.18 5.15
N VAL A 401 11.17 -27.88 4.80
CA VAL A 401 10.16 -26.88 5.15
C VAL A 401 8.83 -27.17 4.45
N PHE A 402 8.84 -27.49 3.16
CA PHE A 402 7.62 -27.82 2.42
C PHE A 402 6.98 -29.13 2.90
N GLU A 403 7.77 -30.17 3.17
CA GLU A 403 7.29 -31.42 3.78
C GLU A 403 6.54 -31.12 5.08
N TYR A 404 7.15 -30.33 5.97
CA TYR A 404 6.50 -29.92 7.21
C TYR A 404 5.21 -29.11 6.97
N ASN A 405 5.19 -28.26 5.94
CA ASN A 405 3.99 -27.52 5.55
C ASN A 405 2.85 -28.46 5.10
N THR A 406 3.16 -29.55 4.38
CA THR A 406 2.15 -30.56 4.01
C THR A 406 1.57 -31.29 5.20
N VAL A 407 2.35 -31.47 6.27
CA VAL A 407 1.87 -32.06 7.53
C VAL A 407 0.90 -31.12 8.25
N LEU A 408 1.18 -29.82 8.23
CA LEU A 408 0.33 -28.81 8.86
C LEU A 408 -0.95 -28.54 8.07
N PHE A 409 -0.88 -28.58 6.73
CA PHE A 409 -1.98 -28.24 5.84
C PHE A 409 -2.27 -29.37 4.82
N PRO A 410 -2.63 -30.59 5.26
CA PRO A 410 -2.72 -31.78 4.41
C PRO A 410 -3.86 -31.76 3.38
N ARG A 411 -4.69 -30.71 3.42
CA ARG A 411 -5.82 -30.49 2.49
C ARG A 411 -5.56 -29.36 1.49
N SER A 412 -4.43 -28.66 1.58
CA SER A 412 -4.08 -27.61 0.62
C SER A 412 -3.37 -28.23 -0.58
N GLY A 413 -3.93 -28.10 -1.78
CA GLY A 413 -3.24 -28.52 -3.00
C GLY A 413 -1.94 -27.73 -3.23
N ASN A 414 -1.93 -26.45 -2.82
CA ASN A 414 -0.79 -25.55 -2.97
C ASN A 414 0.47 -26.05 -2.24
N VAL A 415 0.36 -26.57 -1.01
CA VAL A 415 1.55 -27.05 -0.28
C VAL A 415 2.18 -28.29 -0.92
N PHE A 416 1.39 -29.15 -1.56
CA PHE A 416 1.91 -30.30 -2.30
C PHE A 416 2.51 -29.87 -3.64
N ASP A 417 1.93 -28.88 -4.32
CA ASP A 417 2.50 -28.30 -5.53
C ASP A 417 3.90 -27.71 -5.28
N SER A 418 4.02 -26.89 -4.22
CA SER A 418 5.30 -26.30 -3.82
C SER A 418 6.33 -27.35 -3.39
N LEU A 419 5.91 -28.41 -2.68
CA LEU A 419 6.79 -29.54 -2.36
C LEU A 419 7.25 -30.30 -3.62
N ALA A 420 6.36 -30.48 -4.60
CA ALA A 420 6.67 -31.14 -5.86
C ALA A 420 7.73 -30.38 -6.65
N GLU A 421 7.64 -29.05 -6.68
CA GLU A 421 8.63 -28.19 -7.31
C GLU A 421 9.99 -28.26 -6.59
N ALA A 422 9.99 -28.32 -5.26
CA ALA A 422 11.21 -28.45 -4.48
C ALA A 422 11.95 -29.77 -4.77
N TYR A 423 11.23 -30.90 -4.80
CA TYR A 423 11.81 -32.19 -5.20
C TYR A 423 12.34 -32.17 -6.63
N LEU A 424 11.63 -31.50 -7.55
CA LEU A 424 12.09 -31.37 -8.93
C LEU A 424 13.43 -30.63 -9.02
N ASN A 425 13.58 -29.53 -8.27
CA ASN A 425 14.83 -28.78 -8.17
C ASN A 425 15.96 -29.57 -7.49
N GLN A 426 15.63 -30.47 -6.57
CA GLN A 426 16.57 -31.43 -5.97
C GLN A 426 16.94 -32.59 -6.92
N GLY A 427 16.22 -32.76 -8.03
CA GLY A 427 16.41 -33.84 -8.99
C GLY A 427 15.60 -35.11 -8.71
N ASP A 428 14.78 -35.14 -7.66
CA ASP A 428 13.92 -36.27 -7.31
C ASP A 428 12.60 -36.21 -8.09
N LYS A 429 12.66 -36.61 -9.37
CA LYS A 429 11.51 -36.65 -10.27
C LYS A 429 10.39 -37.57 -9.77
N ALA A 430 10.73 -38.65 -9.06
CA ALA A 430 9.76 -39.62 -8.58
C ALA A 430 8.89 -39.00 -7.48
N LYS A 431 9.50 -38.38 -6.47
CA LYS A 431 8.76 -37.68 -5.43
C LYS A 431 8.06 -36.43 -5.95
N SER A 432 8.65 -35.73 -6.90
CA SER A 432 8.00 -34.60 -7.57
C SER A 432 6.69 -35.03 -8.23
N LEU A 433 6.69 -36.12 -9.02
CA LEU A 433 5.50 -36.63 -9.68
C LEU A 433 4.40 -37.03 -8.68
N ILE A 434 4.76 -37.70 -7.57
CA ILE A 434 3.82 -38.07 -6.51
C ILE A 434 3.11 -36.83 -5.95
N ASN A 435 3.87 -35.78 -5.65
CA ASN A 435 3.33 -34.58 -5.03
C ASN A 435 2.51 -33.72 -6.01
N TYR A 436 2.90 -33.61 -7.29
CA TYR A 436 2.05 -32.94 -8.28
C TYR A 436 0.71 -33.68 -8.47
N LYS A 437 0.72 -35.02 -8.49
CA LYS A 437 -0.52 -35.80 -8.54
C LYS A 437 -1.40 -35.52 -7.32
N ARG A 438 -0.79 -35.47 -6.13
CA ARG A 438 -1.51 -35.13 -4.90
C ARG A 438 -2.07 -33.71 -4.91
N ALA A 439 -1.32 -32.74 -5.44
CA ALA A 439 -1.78 -31.37 -5.61
C ALA A 439 -3.00 -31.30 -6.53
N LEU A 440 -2.97 -32.02 -7.65
CA LEU A 440 -4.08 -32.07 -8.62
C LEU A 440 -5.30 -32.83 -8.08
N GLU A 441 -5.11 -33.84 -7.24
CA GLU A 441 -6.22 -34.51 -6.53
C GLU A 441 -6.95 -33.55 -5.59
N LEU A 442 -6.20 -32.70 -4.89
CA LEU A 442 -6.75 -31.73 -3.93
C LEU A 442 -7.30 -30.47 -4.60
N ASP A 443 -6.71 -30.08 -5.72
CA ASP A 443 -7.13 -28.98 -6.57
C ASP A 443 -7.08 -29.37 -8.06
N PRO A 444 -8.18 -29.91 -8.60
CA PRO A 444 -8.27 -30.30 -10.01
C PRO A 444 -8.11 -29.15 -11.01
N SER A 445 -8.19 -27.89 -10.54
CA SER A 445 -8.03 -26.71 -11.40
C SER A 445 -6.58 -26.26 -11.58
N ASN A 446 -5.63 -26.90 -10.87
CA ASN A 446 -4.21 -26.58 -10.98
C ASN A 446 -3.61 -27.06 -12.32
N VAL A 447 -3.71 -26.19 -13.33
CA VAL A 447 -3.16 -26.43 -14.68
C VAL A 447 -1.65 -26.65 -14.64
N GLY A 448 -0.93 -25.92 -13.78
CA GLY A 448 0.53 -26.03 -13.65
C GLY A 448 0.95 -27.44 -13.22
N ALA A 449 0.30 -28.02 -12.21
CA ALA A 449 0.53 -29.39 -11.78
C ALA A 449 0.27 -30.39 -12.92
N SER A 450 -0.83 -30.22 -13.66
CA SER A 450 -1.18 -31.10 -14.80
C SER A 450 -0.11 -31.08 -15.90
N GLU A 451 0.40 -29.91 -16.26
CA GLU A 451 1.46 -29.76 -17.26
C GLU A 451 2.78 -30.39 -16.78
N LYS A 452 3.13 -30.21 -15.50
CA LYS A 452 4.34 -30.80 -14.92
C LYS A 452 4.26 -32.33 -14.86
N ILE A 453 3.10 -32.89 -14.52
CA ILE A 453 2.87 -34.34 -14.53
C ILE A 453 3.16 -34.92 -15.92
N LYS A 454 2.54 -34.35 -16.97
CA LYS A 454 2.76 -34.77 -18.36
C LYS A 454 4.25 -34.74 -18.72
N SER A 455 4.91 -33.61 -18.46
CA SER A 455 6.34 -33.43 -18.73
C SER A 455 7.25 -34.44 -18.00
N LEU A 456 6.86 -34.88 -16.80
CA LEU A 456 7.61 -35.86 -16.01
C LEU A 456 7.33 -37.31 -16.45
N GLU A 457 6.13 -37.59 -16.96
CA GLU A 457 5.75 -38.92 -17.46
C GLU A 457 6.25 -39.18 -18.88
N ASP A 458 6.29 -38.15 -19.73
CA ASP A 458 6.77 -38.22 -21.13
C ASP A 458 8.29 -38.39 -21.26
N ARG A 459 9.04 -38.31 -20.15
CA ARG A 459 10.51 -38.44 -20.09
C ARG A 459 10.99 -39.81 -19.58
N LYS A 460 10.12 -40.82 -19.56
CA LYS A 460 10.49 -42.24 -19.40
C LYS A 460 10.85 -42.83 -20.74
#